data_AF-A0A493SVV8-F1
#
_entry.id   AF-A0A493SVV8-F1
#
_cell.length_a   1.000
_cell.length_b   1.000
_cell.length_c   1.000
_cell.angle_alpha   90.00
_cell.angle_beta   90.00
_cell.angle_gamma   90.00
#
_symmetry.space_group_name_H-M   'P 1'
#
loop_
_entity.id
_entity.type
_entity.pdbx_description
1 polymer ?
#
loop_
_entity_poly.entity_id
_entity_poly.type
_entity_poly.pdbx_seq_one_letter_code
_entity_poly.pdbx_strand_id
1 'polypeptide(L)'
;PPTQHLWLTLVLSTKTAYVRQVGVAIKNLVDREQDTWFGSKPLNPNPDSRWNTYFKDNEVLLQIDKDVRRLYPDMAFFQRPTDYPCLLILDPQNEFETLRKRVEQTTLKSQTVARNRSGVTNVSSPLKTSPNSLSEYEGMNEIVGPLYYTFATDPNSEWKEHAEADTFFCFTNLMAEIRDNFIKSLDDSQCGITYKMEKVYSTLKEKDVELYLKLQEQNIKPQFFAFRWLTLLLSQEFLLPDVIRIWDSLFADEKRFDFLLLVCCAMLTLIRDQLLEGDFTLNMRLLQVRIINRVGMGGNLGNL
;
A
#
# COMPACT_ATOMS: atom_id res chain seq x y z
N PRO A 1 19.11 -9.17 19.66
CA PRO A 1 18.62 -7.86 20.15
C PRO A 1 19.78 -7.00 20.69
N PRO A 2 19.92 -5.72 20.28
CA PRO A 2 20.86 -4.83 20.94
C PRO A 2 20.53 -4.77 22.43
N THR A 3 21.56 -4.71 23.26
CA THR A 3 21.42 -4.64 24.71
C THR A 3 20.45 -3.53 25.10
N GLN A 4 19.53 -3.81 26.02
CA GLN A 4 18.39 -2.94 26.40
C GLN A 4 18.76 -1.47 26.69
N HIS A 5 19.98 -1.20 27.12
CA HIS A 5 20.49 0.16 27.36
C HIS A 5 20.79 0.97 26.09
N LEU A 6 21.05 0.32 24.95
CA LEU A 6 21.28 0.99 23.67
C LEU A 6 19.97 1.35 22.96
N TRP A 7 18.86 0.70 23.33
CA TRP A 7 17.56 0.90 22.68
C TRP A 7 17.04 2.33 22.84
N LEU A 8 17.12 2.90 24.05
CA LEU A 8 16.67 4.28 24.28
C LEU A 8 17.48 5.28 23.44
N THR A 9 18.79 5.11 23.38
CA THR A 9 19.68 5.96 22.57
C THR A 9 19.39 5.81 21.08
N LEU A 10 19.18 4.57 20.60
CA LEU A 10 18.84 4.28 19.22
C LEU A 10 17.51 4.93 18.85
N VAL A 11 16.47 4.75 19.67
CA VAL A 11 15.13 5.32 19.48
C VAL A 11 15.17 6.86 19.48
N LEU A 12 15.96 7.50 20.35
CA LEU A 12 16.14 8.96 20.32
C LEU A 12 16.88 9.42 19.05
N SER A 13 17.86 8.64 18.59
CA SER A 13 18.59 8.93 17.35
C SER A 13 17.72 8.78 16.10
N THR A 14 16.86 7.76 16.03
CA THR A 14 15.94 7.56 14.90
C THR A 14 14.91 8.67 14.86
N LYS A 15 14.35 9.07 16.02
CA LYS A 15 13.47 10.24 16.12
C LYS A 15 14.12 11.51 15.56
N THR A 16 15.34 11.81 16.00
CA THR A 16 16.09 12.98 15.51
C THR A 16 16.37 12.88 14.00
N ALA A 17 16.69 11.68 13.51
CA ALA A 17 16.92 11.44 12.09
C ALA A 17 15.64 11.65 11.27
N TYR A 18 14.48 11.20 11.76
CA TYR A 18 13.18 11.42 11.11
C TYR A 18 12.87 12.92 11.00
N VAL A 19 12.98 13.66 12.11
CA VAL A 19 12.77 15.12 12.13
C VAL A 19 13.70 15.84 11.15
N ARG A 20 14.97 15.43 11.06
CA ARG A 20 15.92 15.96 10.07
C ARG A 20 15.50 15.63 8.64
N GLN A 21 15.07 14.40 8.37
CA GLN A 21 14.60 14.01 7.03
C GLN A 21 13.37 14.81 6.62
N VAL A 22 12.40 15.01 7.52
CA VAL A 22 11.24 15.87 7.29
C VAL A 22 11.69 17.30 7.01
N GLY A 23 12.60 17.86 7.80
CA GLY A 23 13.14 19.21 7.57
C GLY A 23 13.85 19.36 6.21
N VAL A 24 14.63 18.35 5.79
CA VAL A 24 15.26 18.33 4.46
C VAL A 24 14.22 18.23 3.35
N ALA A 25 13.20 17.38 3.51
CA ALA A 25 12.11 17.26 2.56
C ALA A 25 11.33 18.57 2.41
N ILE A 26 10.99 19.22 3.52
CA ILE A 26 10.36 20.55 3.57
C ILE A 26 11.22 21.58 2.83
N LYS A 27 12.51 21.68 3.14
CA LYS A 27 13.42 22.61 2.47
C LYS A 27 13.44 22.38 0.96
N ASN A 28 13.55 21.12 0.53
CA ASN A 28 13.52 20.78 -0.88
C ASN A 28 12.19 21.15 -1.57
N LEU A 29 11.07 21.14 -0.85
CA LEU A 29 9.77 21.59 -1.39
C LEU A 29 9.73 23.11 -1.54
N VAL A 30 10.21 23.86 -0.55
CA VAL A 30 10.30 25.33 -0.60
C VAL A 30 11.21 25.78 -1.75
N ASP A 31 12.40 25.18 -1.87
CA ASP A 31 13.35 25.50 -2.94
C ASP A 31 12.75 25.20 -4.33
N ARG A 32 11.94 24.14 -4.46
CA ARG A 32 11.23 23.81 -5.72
C ARG A 32 10.16 24.85 -6.06
N GLU A 33 9.40 25.33 -5.07
CA GLU A 33 8.32 26.30 -5.30
C GLU A 33 8.86 27.68 -5.69
N GLN A 34 9.94 28.14 -5.05
CA GLN A 34 10.56 29.44 -5.38
C GLN A 34 11.12 29.47 -6.82
N ASP A 35 11.68 28.36 -7.29
CA ASP A 35 12.19 28.23 -8.66
C ASP A 35 11.09 28.03 -9.72
N THR A 36 9.92 27.47 -9.38
CA THR A 36 8.87 27.12 -10.37
C THR A 36 8.27 28.32 -11.10
N TRP A 37 8.29 29.50 -10.51
CA TRP A 37 7.60 30.69 -11.04
C TRP A 37 8.46 31.59 -11.91
N PHE A 38 9.79 31.45 -11.86
CA PHE A 38 10.70 32.27 -12.68
C PHE A 38 10.85 31.68 -14.09
N GLY A 39 9.94 32.08 -14.99
CA GLY A 39 10.13 32.02 -16.44
C GLY A 39 9.67 30.74 -17.15
N SER A 40 9.12 29.74 -16.47
CA SER A 40 8.61 28.50 -17.09
C SER A 40 7.07 28.49 -17.20
N LYS A 41 6.53 28.13 -18.37
CA LYS A 41 5.07 28.11 -18.61
C LYS A 41 4.43 26.79 -18.16
N PRO A 42 3.23 26.81 -17.54
CA PRO A 42 2.51 25.59 -17.10
C PRO A 42 2.23 24.58 -18.21
N LEU A 43 2.09 25.06 -19.45
CA LEU A 43 1.82 24.24 -20.63
C LEU A 43 3.08 23.89 -21.42
N ASN A 44 4.26 23.99 -20.81
CA ASN A 44 5.51 23.66 -21.49
C ASN A 44 5.52 22.18 -21.90
N PRO A 45 5.53 21.86 -23.21
CA PRO A 45 5.44 20.47 -23.70
C PRO A 45 6.75 19.69 -23.50
N ASN A 46 7.82 20.33 -23.01
CA ASN A 46 9.08 19.65 -22.74
C ASN A 46 8.86 18.55 -21.67
N PRO A 47 9.12 17.26 -21.96
CA PRO A 47 8.97 16.17 -21.00
C PRO A 47 9.81 16.34 -19.72
N ASP A 48 10.92 17.09 -19.80
CA ASP A 48 11.80 17.40 -18.65
C ASP A 48 11.40 18.70 -17.93
N SER A 49 10.26 19.29 -18.31
CA SER A 49 9.72 20.48 -17.65
C SER A 49 9.38 20.18 -16.19
N ARG A 50 9.78 21.08 -15.28
CA ARG A 50 9.38 21.01 -13.86
C ARG A 50 7.86 21.05 -13.66
N TRP A 51 7.10 21.63 -14.59
CA TRP A 51 5.63 21.56 -14.59
C TRP A 51 5.11 20.15 -14.85
N ASN A 52 5.73 19.39 -15.75
CA ASN A 52 5.36 17.99 -15.98
C ASN A 52 5.63 17.14 -14.73
N THR A 53 6.75 17.38 -14.03
CA THR A 53 7.01 16.75 -12.73
C THR A 53 5.99 17.16 -11.67
N TYR A 54 5.68 18.46 -11.55
CA TYR A 54 4.70 18.97 -10.59
C TYR A 54 3.30 18.35 -10.80
N PHE A 55 2.84 18.25 -12.05
CA PHE A 55 1.54 17.63 -12.35
C PHE A 55 1.53 16.12 -12.09
N LYS A 56 2.62 15.40 -12.44
CA LYS A 56 2.78 13.98 -12.08
C LYS A 56 2.78 13.77 -10.57
N ASP A 57 3.50 14.61 -9.83
CA ASP A 57 3.51 14.58 -8.36
C ASP A 57 2.09 14.80 -7.83
N ASN A 58 1.34 15.78 -8.35
CA ASN A 58 -0.06 16.00 -7.97
C ASN A 58 -0.96 14.78 -8.21
N GLU A 59 -0.78 14.06 -9.33
CA GLU A 59 -1.52 12.82 -9.60
C GLU A 59 -1.21 11.74 -8.55
N VAL A 60 0.07 11.57 -8.18
CA VAL A 60 0.49 10.65 -7.12
C VAL A 60 -0.09 11.05 -5.77
N LEU A 61 -0.01 12.34 -5.40
CA LEU A 61 -0.56 12.85 -4.13
C LEU A 61 -2.07 12.65 -4.02
N LEU A 62 -2.81 12.88 -5.12
CA LEU A 62 -4.24 12.62 -5.18
C LEU A 62 -4.59 11.15 -5.03
N GLN A 63 -3.75 10.27 -5.57
CA GLN A 63 -3.94 8.83 -5.42
C GLN A 63 -3.70 8.41 -3.96
N ILE A 64 -2.63 8.90 -3.33
CA ILE A 64 -2.35 8.69 -1.90
C ILE A 64 -3.53 9.16 -1.03
N ASP A 65 -4.05 10.37 -1.23
CA ASP A 65 -5.20 10.87 -0.44
C ASP A 65 -6.44 9.98 -0.60
N LYS A 66 -6.74 9.51 -1.81
CA LYS A 66 -7.86 8.59 -2.06
C LYS A 66 -7.68 7.26 -1.36
N ASP A 67 -6.49 6.66 -1.45
CA ASP A 67 -6.22 5.34 -0.91
C ASP A 67 -6.17 5.35 0.61
N VAL A 68 -5.58 6.39 1.22
CA VAL A 68 -5.59 6.59 2.67
C VAL A 68 -7.01 6.81 3.21
N ARG A 69 -7.86 7.59 2.53
CA ARG A 69 -9.26 7.80 2.97
C ARG A 69 -10.12 6.52 2.90
N ARG A 70 -9.77 5.61 1.99
CA ARG A 70 -10.49 4.33 1.79
C ARG A 70 -9.94 3.20 2.65
N LEU A 71 -8.79 3.39 3.29
CA LEU A 71 -8.17 2.40 4.15
C LEU A 71 -9.03 2.19 5.42
N TYR A 72 -9.43 0.94 5.66
CA TYR A 72 -10.26 0.53 6.80
C TYR A 72 -11.42 1.52 7.11
N PRO A 73 -12.41 1.67 6.21
CA PRO A 73 -13.43 2.72 6.32
C PRO A 73 -14.33 2.56 7.57
N ASP A 74 -14.45 1.33 8.07
CA ASP A 74 -15.25 1.00 9.25
C ASP A 74 -14.50 1.28 10.58
N MET A 75 -13.21 1.61 10.52
CA MET A 75 -12.39 1.91 11.70
C MET A 75 -12.28 3.41 11.93
N ALA A 76 -12.89 3.88 13.02
CA ALA A 76 -12.86 5.30 13.41
C ALA A 76 -11.44 5.86 13.59
N PHE A 77 -10.46 5.02 13.91
CA PHE A 77 -9.05 5.39 14.03
C PHE A 77 -8.52 6.05 12.74
N PHE A 78 -8.77 5.45 11.56
CA PHE A 78 -8.27 5.98 10.28
C PHE A 78 -9.09 7.16 9.74
N GLN A 79 -10.22 7.47 10.38
CA GLN A 79 -11.11 8.57 9.97
C GLN A 79 -10.93 9.83 10.81
N ARG A 80 -9.99 9.82 11.76
CA ARG A 80 -9.72 10.93 12.68
C ARG A 80 -8.32 11.51 12.46
N PRO A 81 -8.11 12.80 12.74
CA PRO A 81 -6.76 13.35 12.78
C PRO A 81 -5.93 12.66 13.89
N THR A 82 -4.63 12.55 13.67
CA THR A 82 -3.69 12.11 14.69
C THR A 82 -3.63 13.11 15.86
N ASP A 83 -3.51 12.60 17.08
CA ASP A 83 -3.27 13.42 18.27
C ASP A 83 -1.85 14.00 18.31
N TYR A 84 -0.93 13.42 17.51
CA TYR A 84 0.49 13.80 17.45
C TYR A 84 0.88 14.18 16.01
N PRO A 85 0.42 15.34 15.50
CA PRO A 85 0.81 15.77 14.16
C PRO A 85 2.25 16.30 14.15
N CYS A 86 2.98 16.05 13.05
CA CYS A 86 4.30 16.64 12.83
C CYS A 86 4.21 18.17 12.71
N LEU A 87 4.57 18.87 13.79
CA LEU A 87 4.45 20.34 13.89
C LEU A 87 5.33 21.08 12.88
N LEU A 88 6.46 20.49 12.47
CA LEU A 88 7.30 21.08 11.42
C LEU A 88 6.58 21.19 10.09
N ILE A 89 5.66 20.27 9.77
CA ILE A 89 4.86 20.33 8.54
C ILE A 89 3.73 21.35 8.67
N LEU A 90 3.14 21.44 9.88
CA LEU A 90 2.00 22.31 10.16
C LEU A 90 2.37 23.76 10.49
N ASP A 91 3.66 24.11 10.55
CA ASP A 91 4.11 25.46 10.87
C ASP A 91 3.47 26.48 9.90
N PRO A 92 2.66 27.44 10.39
CA PRO A 92 2.04 28.46 9.55
C PRO A 92 3.04 29.34 8.80
N GLN A 93 4.31 29.37 9.22
CA GLN A 93 5.39 30.11 8.55
C GLN A 93 5.94 29.38 7.33
N ASN A 94 5.59 28.11 7.12
CA ASN A 94 6.00 27.36 5.96
C ASN A 94 5.38 27.94 4.67
N GLU A 95 6.24 28.34 3.73
CA GLU A 95 5.82 28.90 2.44
C GLU A 95 5.39 27.83 1.42
N PHE A 96 5.58 26.53 1.72
CA PHE A 96 5.23 25.44 0.80
C PHE A 96 3.78 24.97 0.90
N GLU A 97 3.24 24.44 -0.20
CA GLU A 97 1.87 23.96 -0.24
C GLU A 97 1.73 22.54 0.33
N THR A 98 1.04 22.40 1.48
CA THR A 98 0.74 21.09 2.07
C THR A 98 -0.05 20.19 1.12
N LEU A 99 0.11 18.86 1.24
CA LEU A 99 -0.64 17.86 0.47
C LEU A 99 -2.14 18.11 0.49
N ARG A 100 -2.69 18.45 1.67
CA ARG A 100 -4.09 18.82 1.85
C ARG A 100 -4.50 19.99 0.94
N LYS A 101 -3.74 21.09 0.97
CA LYS A 101 -3.98 22.27 0.11
C LYS A 101 -3.86 21.92 -1.38
N ARG A 102 -2.83 21.16 -1.78
CA ARG A 102 -2.63 20.72 -3.18
C ARG A 102 -3.78 19.85 -3.69
N VAL A 103 -4.25 18.92 -2.86
CA VAL A 103 -5.41 18.07 -3.16
C VAL A 103 -6.70 18.91 -3.26
N GLU A 104 -6.94 19.80 -2.29
CA GLU A 104 -8.09 20.72 -2.29
C GLU A 104 -8.10 21.60 -3.56
N GLN A 105 -6.94 22.17 -3.95
CA GLN A 105 -6.80 22.96 -5.17
C GLN A 105 -7.04 22.15 -6.45
N THR A 106 -6.63 20.88 -6.49
CA THR A 106 -6.87 20.03 -7.67
C THR A 106 -8.35 19.61 -7.80
N THR A 107 -9.10 19.57 -6.69
CA THR A 107 -10.55 19.36 -6.72
C THR A 107 -11.35 20.59 -7.13
N LEU A 108 -10.72 21.77 -7.26
CA LEU A 108 -11.34 22.91 -7.94
C LEU A 108 -11.56 22.53 -9.41
N LYS A 109 -12.83 22.44 -9.80
CA LYS A 109 -13.24 21.97 -11.14
C LYS A 109 -12.73 22.92 -12.22
N SER A 110 -11.60 22.58 -12.84
CA SER A 110 -11.26 23.06 -14.17
C SER A 110 -12.29 22.47 -15.17
N GLN A 111 -13.11 23.34 -15.75
CA GLN A 111 -14.03 22.99 -16.84
C GLN A 111 -13.41 23.40 -18.18
N THR A 112 -13.03 22.42 -19.00
CA THR A 112 -12.75 22.68 -20.41
C THR A 112 -14.07 22.75 -21.17
N VAL A 113 -14.55 23.97 -21.45
CA VAL A 113 -15.68 24.19 -22.34
C VAL A 113 -15.23 24.03 -23.79
N ALA A 114 -15.49 22.87 -24.39
CA ALA A 114 -15.40 22.73 -25.83
C ALA A 114 -16.60 23.45 -26.49
N ARG A 115 -16.31 24.46 -27.31
CA ARG A 115 -17.32 25.26 -28.02
C ARG A 115 -17.50 24.71 -29.43
N ASN A 116 -18.60 24.02 -29.69
CA ASN A 116 -18.97 23.68 -31.07
C ASN A 116 -19.66 24.88 -31.74
N ARG A 117 -19.58 24.98 -33.09
CA ARG A 117 -20.15 26.10 -33.88
C ARG A 117 -21.67 26.33 -33.69
N SER A 118 -22.36 25.43 -33.00
CA SER A 118 -23.80 25.49 -32.70
C SER A 118 -24.13 25.77 -31.21
N GLY A 119 -23.14 26.06 -30.36
CA GLY A 119 -23.37 26.50 -28.97
C GLY A 119 -23.66 25.40 -27.93
N VAL A 120 -23.55 24.12 -28.27
CA VAL A 120 -23.73 23.00 -27.33
C VAL A 120 -22.40 22.67 -26.63
N THR A 121 -22.41 22.61 -25.29
CA THR A 121 -21.25 22.26 -24.45
C THR A 121 -21.23 20.77 -24.14
N ASN A 122 -20.20 20.04 -24.54
CA ASN A 122 -19.92 18.70 -24.02
C ASN A 122 -18.88 18.78 -22.91
N VAL A 123 -19.18 18.15 -21.77
CA VAL A 123 -18.27 18.01 -20.64
C VAL A 123 -17.36 16.80 -20.92
N SER A 124 -16.08 17.02 -21.20
CA SER A 124 -15.10 15.93 -21.32
C SER A 124 -14.09 15.97 -20.18
N SER A 125 -14.00 14.88 -19.44
CA SER A 125 -13.00 14.64 -18.40
C SER A 125 -11.58 14.59 -19.00
N PRO A 126 -10.54 15.05 -18.28
CA PRO A 126 -9.17 14.96 -18.76
C PRO A 126 -8.74 13.51 -19.03
N LEU A 127 -8.02 13.35 -20.13
CA LEU A 127 -7.49 12.11 -20.68
C LEU A 127 -6.53 11.43 -19.70
N LYS A 128 -6.77 10.16 -19.34
CA LYS A 128 -5.85 9.33 -18.55
C LYS A 128 -4.55 9.11 -19.34
N THR A 129 -3.41 9.61 -18.85
CA THR A 129 -2.08 9.34 -19.40
C THR A 129 -1.34 8.29 -18.58
N SER A 130 -0.83 7.25 -19.27
CA SER A 130 0.17 6.23 -18.89
C SER A 130 0.10 5.52 -17.51
N PRO A 131 -0.09 4.18 -17.44
CA PRO A 131 -0.25 3.44 -16.18
C PRO A 131 1.04 3.08 -15.43
N ASN A 132 2.24 3.37 -15.95
CA ASN A 132 3.43 2.62 -15.52
C ASN A 132 4.09 3.06 -14.20
N SER A 133 3.93 4.31 -13.74
CA SER A 133 4.55 4.77 -12.48
C SER A 133 3.58 4.84 -11.29
N LEU A 134 2.27 4.85 -11.55
CA LEU A 134 1.25 4.92 -10.51
C LEU A 134 0.99 3.56 -9.85
N SER A 135 1.16 2.45 -10.59
CA SER A 135 0.93 1.11 -10.06
C SER A 135 1.89 0.69 -8.94
N GLU A 136 3.06 1.35 -8.83
CA GLU A 136 4.04 1.03 -7.78
C GLU A 136 3.53 1.46 -6.40
N TYR A 137 2.73 2.53 -6.32
CA TYR A 137 2.24 3.11 -5.07
C TYR A 137 0.85 2.61 -4.66
N GLU A 138 0.12 1.97 -5.58
CA GLU A 138 -1.19 1.39 -5.29
C GLU A 138 -1.06 0.18 -4.34
N GLY A 139 -1.74 0.25 -3.19
CA GLY A 139 -1.74 -0.81 -2.18
C GLY A 139 -0.71 -0.64 -1.05
N MET A 140 0.25 0.29 -1.17
CA MET A 140 1.20 0.59 -0.08
C MET A 140 0.49 1.08 1.20
N ASN A 141 -0.67 1.74 1.05
CA ASN A 141 -1.53 2.16 2.14
C ASN A 141 -1.98 0.97 3.03
N GLU A 142 -2.17 -0.21 2.43
CA GLU A 142 -2.58 -1.44 3.13
C GLU A 142 -1.43 -2.06 3.93
N ILE A 143 -0.18 -1.63 3.69
CA ILE A 143 0.99 -2.07 4.44
C ILE A 143 1.31 -1.06 5.56
N VAL A 144 1.32 0.24 5.24
CA VAL A 144 1.62 1.27 6.23
C VAL A 144 0.51 1.38 7.29
N GLY A 145 -0.75 1.10 6.93
CA GLY A 145 -1.90 1.15 7.83
C GLY A 145 -1.73 0.30 9.10
N PRO A 146 -1.51 -1.02 8.97
CA PRO A 146 -1.28 -1.89 10.13
C PRO A 146 -0.06 -1.49 10.98
N LEU A 147 1.04 -1.06 10.36
CA LEU A 147 2.22 -0.56 11.09
C LEU A 147 1.85 0.67 11.93
N TYR A 148 1.22 1.66 11.31
CA TYR A 148 0.84 2.89 11.99
C TYR A 148 -0.14 2.65 13.12
N TYR A 149 -1.17 1.83 12.90
CA TYR A 149 -2.12 1.45 13.93
C TYR A 149 -1.41 0.82 15.13
N THR A 150 -0.47 -0.10 14.89
CA THR A 150 0.25 -0.80 15.96
C THR A 150 1.03 0.18 16.85
N PHE A 151 1.78 1.11 16.25
CA PHE A 151 2.55 2.09 17.03
C PHE A 151 1.67 3.18 17.67
N ALA A 152 0.65 3.65 16.96
CA ALA A 152 -0.22 4.73 17.46
C ALA A 152 -1.21 4.26 18.56
N THR A 153 -1.44 2.95 18.70
CA THR A 153 -2.28 2.38 19.74
C THR A 153 -1.51 1.86 20.96
N ASP A 154 -0.19 2.04 20.99
CA ASP A 154 0.68 1.57 22.07
C ASP A 154 0.20 2.04 23.47
N PRO A 155 0.17 1.18 24.50
CA PRO A 155 -0.26 1.59 25.84
C PRO A 155 0.58 2.74 26.43
N ASN A 156 1.84 2.88 26.03
CA ASN A 156 2.74 3.94 26.48
C ASN A 156 2.56 5.22 25.66
N SER A 157 2.14 6.29 26.33
CA SER A 157 1.94 7.60 25.71
C SER A 157 3.21 8.19 25.09
N GLU A 158 4.38 7.93 25.68
CA GLU A 158 5.65 8.40 25.12
C GLU A 158 5.94 7.73 23.78
N TRP A 159 5.52 6.48 23.59
CA TRP A 159 5.79 5.73 22.37
C TRP A 159 4.80 6.13 21.26
N LYS A 160 3.54 6.36 21.64
CA LYS A 160 2.50 6.88 20.73
C LYS A 160 2.88 8.18 20.05
N GLU A 161 3.52 9.11 20.76
CA GLU A 161 3.97 10.40 20.21
C GLU A 161 4.90 10.23 19.00
N HIS A 162 5.59 9.10 18.92
CA HIS A 162 6.58 8.82 17.89
C HIS A 162 6.12 7.82 16.84
N ALA A 163 4.84 7.44 16.87
CA ALA A 163 4.28 6.45 15.96
C ALA A 163 4.55 6.77 14.48
N GLU A 164 4.51 8.04 14.07
CA GLU A 164 4.80 8.45 12.69
C GLU A 164 6.26 8.12 12.29
N ALA A 165 7.22 8.46 13.15
CA ALA A 165 8.64 8.22 12.89
C ALA A 165 8.97 6.73 12.85
N ASP A 166 8.45 5.96 13.81
CA ASP A 166 8.65 4.51 13.87
C ASP A 166 8.00 3.80 12.69
N THR A 167 6.78 4.21 12.33
CA THR A 167 6.10 3.76 11.11
C THR A 167 6.95 4.03 9.88
N PHE A 168 7.49 5.24 9.73
CA PHE A 168 8.27 5.62 8.56
C PHE A 168 9.48 4.69 8.37
N PHE A 169 10.27 4.44 9.42
CA PHE A 169 11.45 3.58 9.30
C PHE A 169 11.09 2.10 9.13
N CYS A 170 10.13 1.58 9.89
CA CYS A 170 9.67 0.20 9.73
C CYS A 170 9.09 -0.03 8.34
N PHE A 171 8.26 0.89 7.84
CA PHE A 171 7.72 0.84 6.48
C PHE A 171 8.83 0.90 5.44
N THR A 172 9.79 1.83 5.57
CA THR A 172 10.91 1.96 4.62
C THR A 172 11.74 0.69 4.56
N ASN A 173 12.07 0.10 5.72
CA ASN A 173 12.83 -1.15 5.79
C ASN A 173 12.05 -2.31 5.18
N LEU A 174 10.76 -2.46 5.54
CA LEU A 174 9.90 -3.50 4.99
C LEU A 174 9.78 -3.35 3.48
N MET A 175 9.50 -2.15 3.00
CA MET A 175 9.42 -1.83 1.57
C MET A 175 10.71 -2.14 0.85
N ALA A 176 11.88 -1.87 1.44
CA ALA A 176 13.16 -2.21 0.83
C ALA A 176 13.33 -3.73 0.65
N GLU A 177 12.82 -4.54 1.58
CA GLU A 177 12.85 -6.01 1.49
C GLU A 177 11.85 -6.57 0.47
N ILE A 178 10.65 -5.99 0.38
CA ILE A 178 9.60 -6.46 -0.54
C ILE A 178 9.64 -5.76 -1.91
N ARG A 179 10.50 -4.75 -2.09
CA ARG A 179 10.60 -3.92 -3.31
C ARG A 179 10.82 -4.76 -4.56
N ASP A 180 11.62 -5.82 -4.44
CA ASP A 180 11.92 -6.72 -5.56
C ASP A 180 10.68 -7.45 -6.08
N ASN A 181 9.61 -7.56 -5.28
CA ASN A 181 8.32 -8.09 -5.72
C ASN A 181 7.52 -7.11 -6.61
N PHE A 182 7.84 -5.81 -6.58
CA PHE A 182 7.12 -4.76 -7.31
C PHE A 182 7.83 -4.37 -8.63
N ILE A 183 9.09 -4.76 -8.81
CA ILE A 183 9.89 -4.39 -9.98
C ILE A 183 9.70 -5.43 -11.08
N LYS A 184 8.88 -5.10 -12.09
CA LYS A 184 8.61 -5.96 -13.27
C LYS A 184 9.87 -6.39 -14.04
N SER A 185 10.96 -5.61 -13.99
CA SER A 185 12.22 -5.96 -14.68
C SER A 185 13.03 -7.04 -13.96
N LEU A 186 12.63 -7.46 -12.75
CA LEU A 186 13.25 -8.56 -12.01
C LEU A 186 12.44 -9.86 -12.10
N ASP A 187 11.32 -9.86 -12.85
CA ASP A 187 10.38 -10.98 -12.94
C ASP A 187 10.97 -12.24 -13.62
N ASP A 188 12.05 -12.10 -14.39
CA ASP A 188 12.78 -13.23 -15.00
C ASP A 188 13.78 -13.91 -14.03
N SER A 189 13.87 -13.46 -12.78
CA SER A 189 14.76 -14.02 -11.76
C SER A 189 14.05 -15.02 -10.84
N GLN A 190 14.80 -15.96 -10.25
CA GLN A 190 14.30 -16.91 -9.24
C GLN A 190 13.83 -16.25 -7.92
N CYS A 191 13.96 -14.93 -7.79
CA CYS A 191 13.50 -14.16 -6.62
C CYS A 191 12.24 -13.33 -6.92
N GLY A 192 11.81 -13.27 -8.18
CA GLY A 192 10.70 -12.43 -8.63
C GLY A 192 9.33 -12.89 -8.12
N ILE A 193 8.35 -11.99 -8.19
CA ILE A 193 6.98 -12.28 -7.74
C ILE A 193 6.36 -13.43 -8.53
N THR A 194 6.69 -13.56 -9.82
CA THR A 194 6.26 -14.68 -10.67
C THR A 194 6.74 -16.02 -10.13
N TYR A 195 8.01 -16.13 -9.74
CA TYR A 195 8.54 -17.35 -9.14
C TYR A 195 7.82 -17.70 -7.83
N LYS A 196 7.62 -16.71 -6.94
CA LYS A 196 6.91 -16.92 -5.67
C LYS A 196 5.47 -17.40 -5.89
N MET A 197 4.77 -16.82 -6.86
CA MET A 197 3.42 -17.24 -7.25
C MET A 197 3.37 -18.68 -7.79
N GLU A 198 4.29 -19.05 -8.66
CA GLU A 198 4.40 -20.44 -9.15
C GLU A 198 4.83 -21.41 -8.06
N LYS A 199 5.61 -20.95 -7.08
CA LYS A 199 5.98 -21.74 -5.91
C LYS A 199 4.77 -22.07 -5.04
N VAL A 200 3.81 -21.15 -4.86
CA VAL A 200 2.51 -21.44 -4.21
C VAL A 200 1.79 -22.59 -4.93
N TYR A 201 1.68 -22.55 -6.26
CA TYR A 201 1.05 -23.63 -7.03
C TYR A 201 1.79 -24.96 -6.95
N SER A 202 3.12 -24.91 -6.99
CA SER A 202 3.96 -26.12 -6.89
C SER A 202 3.81 -26.78 -5.53
N THR A 203 3.83 -25.99 -4.46
CA THR A 203 3.59 -26.47 -3.10
C THR A 203 2.15 -26.98 -2.93
N LEU A 204 1.15 -26.32 -3.53
CA LEU A 204 -0.21 -26.83 -3.56
C LEU A 204 -0.28 -28.20 -4.25
N LYS A 205 0.37 -28.36 -5.41
CA LYS A 205 0.41 -29.64 -6.14
C LYS A 205 1.01 -30.77 -5.31
N GLU A 206 2.06 -30.49 -4.55
CA GLU A 206 2.71 -31.46 -3.65
C GLU A 206 1.81 -31.85 -2.47
N LYS A 207 0.96 -30.94 -1.97
CA LYS A 207 0.12 -31.16 -0.79
C LYS A 207 -1.29 -31.66 -1.11
N ASP A 208 -1.88 -31.18 -2.19
CA ASP A 208 -3.25 -31.47 -2.61
C ASP A 208 -3.34 -31.43 -4.14
N VAL A 209 -3.02 -32.56 -4.76
CA VAL A 209 -3.02 -32.71 -6.21
C VAL A 209 -4.43 -32.56 -6.81
N GLU A 210 -5.47 -32.95 -6.08
CA GLU A 210 -6.86 -32.87 -6.55
C GLU A 210 -7.29 -31.41 -6.69
N LEU A 211 -7.06 -30.60 -5.66
CA LEU A 211 -7.34 -29.16 -5.71
C LEU A 211 -6.51 -28.47 -6.79
N TYR A 212 -5.22 -28.81 -6.90
CA TYR A 212 -4.37 -28.29 -7.97
C TYR A 212 -4.93 -28.59 -9.37
N LEU A 213 -5.34 -29.84 -9.63
CA LEU A 213 -5.90 -30.24 -10.93
C LEU A 213 -7.21 -29.51 -11.22
N LYS A 214 -8.09 -29.34 -10.23
CA LYS A 214 -9.33 -28.56 -10.37
C LYS A 214 -9.05 -27.12 -10.80
N LEU A 215 -8.10 -26.45 -10.15
CA LEU A 215 -7.73 -25.07 -10.51
C LEU A 215 -7.12 -25.00 -11.92
N GLN A 216 -6.31 -25.99 -12.30
CA GLN A 216 -5.72 -26.09 -13.64
C GLN A 216 -6.78 -26.36 -14.73
N GLU A 217 -7.72 -27.26 -14.49
CA GLU A 217 -8.84 -27.55 -15.41
C GLU A 217 -9.65 -26.29 -15.72
N GLN A 218 -9.88 -25.46 -14.70
CA GLN A 218 -10.58 -24.18 -14.83
C GLN A 218 -9.70 -23.05 -15.38
N ASN A 219 -8.44 -23.32 -15.73
CA ASN A 219 -7.46 -22.32 -16.17
C ASN A 219 -7.28 -21.15 -15.17
N ILE A 220 -7.47 -21.42 -13.88
CA ILE A 220 -7.17 -20.46 -12.83
C ILE A 220 -5.66 -20.45 -12.65
N LYS A 221 -5.05 -19.30 -12.92
CA LYS A 221 -3.60 -19.10 -12.77
C LYS A 221 -3.30 -18.39 -11.44
N PRO A 222 -2.13 -18.65 -10.81
CA PRO A 222 -1.78 -18.01 -9.54
C PRO A 222 -1.76 -16.49 -9.62
N GLN A 223 -1.41 -15.90 -10.78
CA GLN A 223 -1.35 -14.45 -10.95
C GLN A 223 -2.68 -13.75 -10.64
N PHE A 224 -3.82 -14.46 -10.74
CA PHE A 224 -5.14 -13.89 -10.51
C PHE A 224 -5.48 -13.64 -9.04
N PHE A 225 -4.74 -14.25 -8.10
CA PHE A 225 -4.99 -14.10 -6.67
C PHE A 225 -3.70 -13.94 -5.85
N ALA A 226 -2.67 -14.74 -6.13
CA ALA A 226 -1.46 -14.80 -5.32
C ALA A 226 -0.60 -13.53 -5.45
N PHE A 227 -0.69 -12.81 -6.57
CA PHE A 227 0.03 -11.54 -6.75
C PHE A 227 -0.27 -10.58 -5.59
N ARG A 228 -1.57 -10.29 -5.40
CA ARG A 228 -2.06 -9.37 -4.36
C ARG A 228 -1.80 -9.90 -2.95
N TRP A 229 -1.98 -11.20 -2.74
CA TRP A 229 -1.72 -11.84 -1.45
C TRP A 229 -0.26 -11.67 -1.00
N LEU A 230 0.68 -11.85 -1.92
CA LEU A 230 2.11 -11.79 -1.64
C LEU A 230 2.64 -10.35 -1.60
N THR A 231 2.23 -9.49 -2.52
CA THR A 231 2.72 -8.09 -2.56
C THR A 231 2.21 -7.26 -1.38
N LEU A 232 1.01 -7.57 -0.86
CA LEU A 232 0.41 -6.86 0.27
C LEU A 232 0.51 -7.63 1.59
N LEU A 233 1.30 -8.71 1.64
CA LEU A 233 1.49 -9.52 2.86
C LEU A 233 0.16 -9.90 3.52
N LEU A 234 -0.83 -10.27 2.69
CA LEU A 234 -2.19 -10.66 3.08
C LEU A 234 -3.05 -9.58 3.75
N SER A 235 -2.60 -8.32 3.81
CA SER A 235 -3.30 -7.27 4.56
C SER A 235 -4.71 -6.96 4.04
N GLN A 236 -4.98 -7.24 2.76
CA GLN A 236 -6.31 -7.09 2.18
C GLN A 236 -7.21 -8.33 2.33
N GLU A 237 -6.67 -9.50 2.70
CA GLU A 237 -7.48 -10.73 2.86
C GLU A 237 -8.17 -10.79 4.22
N PHE A 238 -7.53 -10.18 5.22
CA PHE A 238 -7.89 -10.27 6.62
C PHE A 238 -8.25 -8.89 7.20
N LEU A 239 -8.94 -8.89 8.33
CA LEU A 239 -9.25 -7.69 9.10
C LEU A 239 -7.99 -7.31 9.87
N LEU A 240 -7.87 -6.03 10.21
CA LEU A 240 -6.65 -5.50 10.83
C LEU A 240 -6.14 -6.31 12.04
N PRO A 241 -6.97 -6.77 13.00
CA PRO A 241 -6.48 -7.58 14.11
C PRO A 241 -5.81 -8.89 13.68
N ASP A 242 -6.39 -9.56 12.67
CA ASP A 242 -5.86 -10.81 12.13
C ASP A 242 -4.59 -10.56 11.30
N VAL A 243 -4.54 -9.45 10.56
CA VAL A 243 -3.33 -9.02 9.83
C VAL A 243 -2.17 -8.84 10.81
N ILE A 244 -2.37 -8.09 11.89
CA ILE A 244 -1.35 -7.88 12.92
C ILE A 244 -0.91 -9.23 13.50
N ARG A 245 -1.84 -10.13 13.81
CA ARG A 245 -1.53 -11.44 14.36
C ARG A 245 -0.73 -12.33 13.41
N ILE A 246 -1.03 -12.29 12.11
CA ILE A 246 -0.26 -12.98 11.07
C ILE A 246 1.13 -12.35 10.97
N TRP A 247 1.21 -11.02 11.03
CA TRP A 247 2.46 -10.28 10.93
C TRP A 247 3.40 -10.52 12.12
N ASP A 248 2.87 -10.75 13.32
CA ASP A 248 3.68 -11.18 14.48
C ASP A 248 4.49 -12.44 14.15
N SER A 249 3.81 -13.44 13.58
CA SER A 249 4.45 -14.70 13.19
C SER A 249 5.34 -14.53 11.97
N LEU A 250 4.93 -13.71 11.01
CA LEU A 250 5.70 -13.43 9.79
C LEU A 250 7.03 -12.74 10.14
N PHE A 251 7.02 -11.69 10.94
CA PHE A 251 8.24 -10.93 11.26
C PHE A 251 9.14 -11.64 12.28
N ALA A 252 8.59 -12.57 13.08
CA ALA A 252 9.40 -13.42 13.96
C ALA A 252 10.21 -14.48 13.19
N ASP A 253 9.79 -14.87 11.99
CA ASP A 253 10.45 -15.90 11.19
C ASP A 253 11.61 -15.31 10.35
N GLU A 254 12.78 -15.95 10.39
CA GLU A 254 13.94 -15.57 9.57
C GLU A 254 13.70 -15.81 8.07
N LYS A 255 12.86 -16.81 7.73
CA LYS A 255 12.43 -17.18 6.38
C LYS A 255 10.98 -16.76 6.14
N ARG A 256 10.60 -15.58 6.63
CA ARG A 256 9.25 -15.02 6.55
C ARG A 256 8.57 -15.14 5.18
N PHE A 257 9.31 -14.92 4.09
CA PHE A 257 8.71 -14.97 2.76
C PHE A 257 8.41 -16.40 2.31
N ASP A 258 9.20 -17.40 2.71
CA ASP A 258 8.88 -18.82 2.48
C ASP A 258 7.70 -19.24 3.35
N PHE A 259 7.67 -18.79 4.62
CA PHE A 259 6.55 -18.99 5.52
C PHE A 259 5.25 -18.41 4.94
N LEU A 260 5.30 -17.21 4.34
CA LEU A 260 4.16 -16.61 3.65
C LEU A 260 3.60 -17.48 2.52
N LEU A 261 4.47 -18.15 1.74
CA LEU A 261 4.02 -19.08 0.70
C LEU A 261 3.24 -20.26 1.29
N LEU A 262 3.67 -20.76 2.44
CA LEU A 262 2.98 -21.83 3.17
C LEU A 262 1.64 -21.35 3.71
N VAL A 263 1.56 -20.12 4.23
CA VAL A 263 0.28 -19.51 4.67
C VAL A 263 -0.69 -19.39 3.49
N CYS A 264 -0.23 -18.91 2.34
CA CYS A 264 -1.03 -18.86 1.11
C CYS A 264 -1.54 -20.25 0.68
N CYS A 265 -0.71 -21.29 0.77
CA CYS A 265 -1.14 -22.66 0.48
C CYS A 265 -2.19 -23.15 1.50
N ALA A 266 -1.97 -22.89 2.79
CA ALA A 266 -2.91 -23.25 3.84
C ALA A 266 -4.27 -22.57 3.65
N MET A 267 -4.29 -21.30 3.22
CA MET A 267 -5.53 -20.59 2.88
C MET A 267 -6.31 -21.30 1.76
N LEU A 268 -5.63 -21.79 0.72
CA LEU A 268 -6.27 -22.57 -0.35
C LEU A 268 -6.85 -23.88 0.18
N THR A 269 -6.11 -24.58 1.03
CA THR A 269 -6.58 -25.83 1.67
C THR A 269 -7.78 -25.59 2.58
N LEU A 270 -7.86 -24.44 3.27
CA LEU A 270 -9.00 -24.11 4.14
C LEU A 270 -10.32 -23.93 3.37
N ILE A 271 -10.26 -23.46 2.13
CA ILE A 271 -11.45 -23.27 1.28
C ILE A 271 -11.58 -24.38 0.23
N ARG A 272 -10.82 -25.47 0.37
CA ARG A 272 -10.70 -26.58 -0.57
C ARG A 272 -12.05 -27.11 -1.06
N ASP A 273 -12.93 -27.48 -0.13
CA ASP A 273 -14.18 -28.16 -0.49
C ASP A 273 -15.08 -27.25 -1.34
N GLN A 274 -15.11 -25.96 -1.02
CA GLN A 274 -15.82 -24.94 -1.81
C GLN A 274 -15.20 -24.78 -3.20
N LEU A 275 -13.87 -24.87 -3.31
CA LEU A 275 -13.17 -24.76 -4.60
C LEU A 275 -13.39 -26.00 -5.49
N LEU A 276 -13.48 -27.20 -4.90
CA LEU A 276 -13.73 -28.43 -5.65
C LEU A 276 -15.14 -28.48 -6.23
N GLU A 277 -16.12 -28.04 -5.45
CA GLU A 277 -17.53 -27.97 -5.88
C GLU A 277 -17.79 -26.81 -6.83
N GLY A 278 -17.03 -25.72 -6.70
CA GLY A 278 -17.24 -24.49 -7.46
C GLY A 278 -16.87 -24.56 -8.94
N ASP A 279 -17.52 -23.68 -9.72
CA ASP A 279 -17.15 -23.36 -11.10
C ASP A 279 -16.09 -22.24 -11.15
N PHE A 280 -15.62 -21.89 -12.35
CA PHE A 280 -14.59 -20.86 -12.53
C PHE A 280 -14.99 -19.53 -11.87
N THR A 281 -16.25 -19.10 -12.03
CA THR A 281 -16.72 -17.81 -11.52
C THR A 281 -16.80 -17.80 -10.00
N LEU A 282 -17.35 -18.85 -9.38
CA LEU A 282 -17.38 -18.99 -7.93
C LEU A 282 -15.97 -19.04 -7.37
N ASN A 283 -15.08 -19.86 -7.95
CA ASN A 283 -13.71 -20.02 -7.46
C ASN A 283 -12.90 -18.73 -7.59
N MET A 284 -13.03 -18.00 -8.69
CA MET A 284 -12.42 -16.67 -8.84
C MET A 284 -12.91 -15.69 -7.77
N ARG A 285 -14.21 -15.68 -7.48
CA ARG A 285 -14.77 -14.86 -6.39
C ARG A 285 -14.23 -15.32 -5.03
N LEU A 286 -14.12 -16.62 -4.82
CA LEU A 286 -13.56 -17.20 -3.61
C LEU A 286 -12.06 -16.86 -3.44
N LEU A 287 -11.31 -16.65 -4.51
CA LEU A 287 -9.89 -16.32 -4.38
C LEU A 287 -9.65 -14.80 -4.20
N GLN A 288 -10.63 -13.96 -4.52
CA GLN A 288 -10.46 -12.50 -4.54
C GLN A 288 -11.22 -11.72 -3.46
N VAL A 289 -12.23 -12.32 -2.83
CA VAL A 289 -13.00 -11.67 -1.74
C VAL A 289 -12.36 -11.96 -0.38
N ARG A 290 -12.26 -10.93 0.49
CA ARG A 290 -11.85 -11.02 1.90
C ARG A 290 -12.33 -12.30 2.57
N ILE A 291 -11.39 -13.06 3.14
CA ILE A 291 -11.62 -14.41 3.67
C ILE A 291 -12.57 -14.39 4.88
N ILE A 292 -12.62 -13.30 5.63
CA ILE A 292 -13.41 -13.18 6.86
C ILE A 292 -14.92 -13.21 6.65
N ASN A 293 -15.41 -12.89 5.46
CA ASN A 293 -16.83 -13.10 5.13
C ASN A 293 -17.22 -14.59 5.05
N ARG A 294 -16.28 -15.53 5.29
CA ARG A 294 -16.52 -16.97 5.10
C ARG A 294 -16.40 -17.81 6.37
N VAL A 295 -15.64 -17.35 7.37
CA VAL A 295 -15.54 -18.06 8.65
C VAL A 295 -16.82 -17.90 9.48
N GLY A 296 -17.49 -16.75 9.36
CA GLY A 296 -18.74 -16.44 10.08
C GLY A 296 -19.99 -17.16 9.59
N MET A 297 -19.93 -17.96 8.52
CA MET A 297 -21.09 -18.71 8.00
C MET A 297 -20.95 -20.25 8.11
N GLY A 298 -19.91 -20.80 8.77
CA GLY A 298 -19.85 -22.26 8.87
C GLY A 298 -18.69 -22.93 9.60
N GLY A 299 -17.91 -22.27 10.46
CA GLY A 299 -16.79 -22.96 11.11
C GLY A 299 -16.38 -22.37 12.45
N ASN A 300 -16.68 -23.12 13.50
CA ASN A 300 -16.22 -22.91 14.88
C ASN A 300 -14.69 -22.84 14.91
N LEU A 301 -14.12 -21.65 15.20
CA LEU A 301 -12.71 -21.48 15.56
C LEU A 301 -12.51 -21.58 17.09
N GLY A 302 -13.22 -22.53 17.70
CA GLY A 302 -12.95 -22.98 19.06
C GLY A 302 -12.06 -24.21 19.00
N ASN A 303 -10.75 -24.00 19.21
CA ASN A 303 -9.65 -24.97 19.39
C ASN A 303 -8.56 -24.87 18.32
N LEU A 304 -7.74 -23.82 18.42
CA LEU A 304 -6.28 -23.88 18.26
C LEU A 304 -5.65 -23.02 19.35
#